data_AF-A0A6A4VPL6-F1
#
_entry.id   AF-A0A6A4VPL6-F1
#
_cell.length_a   1.000
_cell.length_b   1.000
_cell.length_c   1.000
_cell.angle_alpha   90.00
_cell.angle_beta   90.00
_cell.angle_gamma   90.00
#
_symmetry.space_group_name_H-M   'P 1'
#
loop_
_entity.id
_entity.type
_entity.pdbx_description
1 polymer ?
#
loop_
_entity_poly.entity_id
_entity_poly.type
_entity_poly.pdbx_seq_one_letter_code
_entity_poly.pdbx_strand_id
1 'polypeptide(L)'
;MRGQVYEPTRCEASSLVATLFEEHAALINFFDKFRELKSRDEQAESLELAEHATAVMGIIDEGIRALEDMDAFFTLLHQTGARHTKIPGFQTEFFFKIRTPFLEAVKLTLGDAYTENMDNIYQLTIDLILKTLVEGFEKAEKEAANS
;
A
#
# COMPACT_ATOMS: atom_id res chain seq x y z
N MET A 1 -1.76 27.51 -12.00
CA MET A 1 -2.80 26.63 -11.41
C MET A 1 -2.11 25.78 -10.37
N ARG A 2 -2.47 25.91 -9.09
CA ARG A 2 -1.94 25.03 -8.03
C ARG A 2 -2.74 23.73 -8.10
N GLY A 3 -2.05 22.60 -8.32
CA GLY A 3 -2.67 21.28 -8.24
C GLY A 3 -3.28 21.10 -6.86
N GLN A 4 -4.58 20.79 -6.81
CA GLN A 4 -5.19 20.33 -5.58
C GLN A 4 -4.53 19.00 -5.21
N VAL A 5 -4.01 18.96 -3.99
CA VAL A 5 -3.54 17.73 -3.35
C VAL A 5 -4.74 16.78 -3.31
N TYR A 6 -4.63 15.62 -3.96
CA TYR A 6 -5.61 14.55 -3.79
C TYR A 6 -5.47 14.02 -2.35
N GLU A 7 -6.37 14.44 -1.47
CA GLU A 7 -6.59 13.77 -0.20
C GLU A 7 -7.70 12.73 -0.42
N PRO A 8 -7.40 11.43 -0.45
CA PRO A 8 -8.45 10.42 -0.54
C PRO A 8 -9.40 10.61 0.63
N THR A 9 -10.70 10.62 0.37
CA THR A 9 -11.67 10.68 1.47
C THR A 9 -11.48 9.46 2.35
N ARG A 10 -11.66 9.59 3.67
CA ARG A 10 -11.52 8.48 4.65
C ARG A 10 -12.24 7.19 4.19
N CYS A 11 -13.29 7.31 3.40
CA CYS A 11 -14.07 6.20 2.86
C CYS A 11 -13.33 5.39 1.76
N GLU A 12 -12.56 6.05 0.88
CA GLU A 12 -11.89 5.40 -0.25
C GLU A 12 -10.70 4.55 0.21
N ALA A 13 -9.86 5.09 1.10
CA ALA A 13 -8.74 4.36 1.69
C ALA A 13 -9.23 3.17 2.52
N SER A 14 -10.27 3.35 3.34
CA SER A 14 -10.88 2.26 4.10
C SER A 14 -11.49 1.19 3.20
N SER A 15 -12.09 1.56 2.05
CA SER A 15 -12.64 0.59 1.11
C SER A 15 -11.55 -0.30 0.51
N LEU A 16 -10.39 0.26 0.16
CA LEU A 16 -9.27 -0.51 -0.40
C LEU A 16 -8.77 -1.57 0.59
N VAL A 17 -8.62 -1.21 1.86
CA VAL A 17 -8.12 -2.14 2.88
C VAL A 17 -9.20 -3.14 3.32
N ALA A 18 -10.46 -2.76 3.31
CA ALA A 18 -11.56 -3.70 3.50
C ALA A 18 -11.55 -4.78 2.40
N THR A 19 -11.42 -4.38 1.12
CA THR A 19 -11.29 -5.33 0.00
C THR A 19 -10.04 -6.22 0.16
N LEU A 20 -8.92 -5.66 0.60
CA LEU A 20 -7.71 -6.43 0.89
C LEU A 20 -7.97 -7.55 1.92
N PHE A 21 -8.70 -7.28 3.01
CA PHE A 21 -8.98 -8.27 4.02
C PHE A 21 -10.10 -9.24 3.64
N GLU A 22 -11.03 -8.85 2.79
CA GLU A 22 -12.01 -9.77 2.19
C GLU A 22 -11.31 -10.83 1.33
N GLU A 23 -10.34 -10.41 0.49
CA GLU A 23 -9.59 -11.32 -0.38
C GLU A 23 -8.50 -12.10 0.38
N HIS A 24 -7.94 -11.48 1.43
CA HIS A 24 -6.77 -11.98 2.13
C HIS A 24 -6.94 -11.87 3.66
N ALA A 25 -8.00 -12.49 4.18
CA ALA A 25 -8.39 -12.44 5.60
C ALA A 25 -7.29 -12.81 6.61
N ALA A 26 -6.28 -13.57 6.20
CA ALA A 26 -5.13 -13.90 7.06
C ALA A 26 -4.26 -12.67 7.38
N LEU A 27 -4.23 -11.65 6.52
CA LEU A 27 -3.40 -10.45 6.71
C LEU A 27 -3.81 -9.63 7.94
N ILE A 28 -5.09 -9.69 8.32
CA ILE A 28 -5.58 -8.97 9.50
C ILE A 28 -4.89 -9.44 10.79
N ASN A 29 -4.33 -10.65 10.81
CA ASN A 29 -3.67 -11.22 11.97
C ASN A 29 -2.32 -10.55 12.28
N PHE A 30 -1.75 -9.77 11.36
CA PHE A 30 -0.55 -8.94 11.63
C PHE A 30 -0.88 -7.67 12.42
N PHE A 31 -2.15 -7.37 12.65
CA PHE A 31 -2.61 -6.14 13.30
C PHE A 31 -3.19 -6.43 14.68
N ASP A 32 -2.31 -6.52 15.69
CA ASP A 32 -2.69 -6.89 17.07
C ASP A 32 -3.86 -6.09 17.65
N LYS A 33 -3.99 -4.81 17.27
CA LYS A 33 -5.04 -3.91 17.77
C LYS A 33 -6.44 -4.18 17.21
N PHE A 34 -6.55 -4.80 16.03
CA PHE A 34 -7.83 -4.92 15.32
C PHE A 34 -7.99 -6.24 14.54
N ARG A 35 -7.15 -7.24 14.81
CA ARG A 35 -7.27 -8.58 14.22
C ARG A 35 -8.63 -9.24 14.43
N GLU A 36 -9.40 -8.81 15.42
CA GLU A 36 -10.74 -9.32 15.74
C GLU A 36 -11.85 -8.73 14.84
N LEU A 37 -11.58 -7.67 14.07
CA LEU A 37 -12.54 -7.03 13.18
C LEU A 37 -12.72 -7.87 11.90
N LYS A 38 -13.60 -8.87 11.95
CA LYS A 38 -13.77 -9.82 10.85
C LYS A 38 -14.81 -9.39 9.83
N SER A 39 -15.70 -8.44 10.16
CA SER A 39 -16.69 -7.94 9.22
C SER A 39 -16.27 -6.62 8.56
N ARG A 40 -16.80 -6.39 7.35
CA ARG A 40 -16.58 -5.17 6.59
C ARG A 40 -17.04 -3.91 7.33
N ASP A 41 -18.17 -3.99 8.02
CA ASP A 41 -18.74 -2.87 8.77
C ASP A 41 -17.85 -2.49 9.97
N GLU A 42 -17.35 -3.50 10.71
CA GLU A 42 -16.39 -3.28 11.81
C GLU A 42 -15.07 -2.68 11.32
N GLN A 43 -14.57 -3.16 10.18
CA GLN A 43 -13.35 -2.66 9.56
C GLN A 43 -13.51 -1.21 9.09
N ALA A 44 -14.66 -0.86 8.48
CA ALA A 44 -14.94 0.49 7.99
C ALA A 44 -14.98 1.55 9.11
N GLU A 45 -15.45 1.16 10.30
CA GLU A 45 -15.54 2.05 11.46
C GLU A 45 -14.23 2.12 12.26
N SER A 46 -13.25 1.26 11.97
CA SER A 46 -11.97 1.23 12.68
C SER A 46 -11.11 2.45 12.35
N LEU A 47 -10.77 3.22 13.39
CA LEU A 47 -9.87 4.36 13.26
C LEU A 47 -8.46 3.89 12.92
N GLU A 48 -7.96 2.86 13.60
CA GLU A 48 -6.62 2.31 13.37
C GLU A 48 -6.46 1.76 11.96
N LEU A 49 -7.51 1.12 11.42
CA LEU A 49 -7.48 0.63 10.05
C LEU A 49 -7.46 1.78 9.06
N ALA A 50 -8.29 2.81 9.28
CA ALA A 50 -8.31 4.00 8.46
C ALA A 50 -6.96 4.74 8.49
N GLU A 51 -6.30 4.83 9.65
CA GLU A 51 -4.96 5.41 9.79
C GLU A 51 -3.92 4.60 9.00
N HIS A 52 -3.95 3.27 9.09
CA HIS A 52 -3.04 2.43 8.32
C HIS A 52 -3.28 2.55 6.82
N ALA A 53 -4.55 2.49 6.39
CA ALA A 53 -4.94 2.70 5.00
C ALA A 53 -4.45 4.05 4.47
N THR A 54 -4.61 5.10 5.27
CA THR A 54 -4.13 6.45 4.93
C THR A 54 -2.60 6.50 4.81
N ALA A 55 -1.87 5.85 5.72
CA ALA A 55 -0.41 5.79 5.66
C ALA A 55 0.07 5.05 4.41
N VAL A 56 -0.56 3.93 4.06
CA VAL A 56 -0.24 3.17 2.84
C VAL A 56 -0.49 4.00 1.58
N MET A 57 -1.64 4.67 1.49
CA MET A 57 -1.95 5.56 0.37
C MET A 57 -0.98 6.75 0.29
N GLY A 58 -0.57 7.30 1.44
CA GLY A 58 0.43 8.35 1.52
C GLY A 58 1.79 7.92 0.98
N ILE A 59 2.27 6.72 1.35
CA ILE A 59 3.54 6.19 0.81
C ILE A 59 3.45 5.93 -0.69
N ILE A 60 2.31 5.44 -1.19
CA ILE A 60 2.13 5.23 -2.63
C ILE A 60 2.10 6.57 -3.38
N ASP A 61 1.37 7.57 -2.90
CA ASP A 61 1.34 8.93 -3.49
C ASP A 61 2.72 9.59 -3.47
N GLU A 62 3.43 9.54 -2.34
CA GLU A 62 4.80 10.02 -2.23
C GLU A 62 5.76 9.28 -3.17
N GLY A 63 5.62 7.95 -3.29
CA GLY A 63 6.37 7.14 -4.24
C GLY A 63 6.11 7.57 -5.69
N ILE A 64 4.85 7.79 -6.08
CA ILE A 64 4.51 8.26 -7.42
C ILE A 64 5.09 9.65 -7.70
N ARG A 65 5.01 10.57 -6.73
CA ARG A 65 5.60 11.92 -6.86
C ARG A 65 7.12 11.90 -6.93
N ALA A 66 7.75 10.94 -6.26
CA ALA A 66 9.19 10.77 -6.27
C ALA A 66 9.72 10.12 -7.56
N LEU A 67 8.89 9.70 -8.51
CA LEU A 67 9.38 9.10 -9.77
C LEU A 67 10.26 10.04 -10.61
N GLU A 68 10.19 11.35 -10.37
CA GLU A 68 11.09 12.34 -10.99
C GLU A 68 12.49 12.39 -10.33
N ASP A 69 12.62 11.90 -9.09
CA ASP A 69 13.86 11.78 -8.32
C ASP A 69 14.01 10.33 -7.81
N MET A 70 14.66 9.51 -8.63
CA MET A 70 14.80 8.08 -8.33
C MET A 70 15.55 7.80 -7.03
N ASP A 71 16.46 8.68 -6.59
CA ASP A 71 17.17 8.47 -5.33
C ASP A 71 16.23 8.67 -4.13
N ALA A 72 15.37 9.68 -4.19
CA ALA A 72 14.31 9.89 -3.20
C ALA A 72 13.30 8.73 -3.20
N PHE A 73 12.90 8.25 -4.39
CA PHE A 73 12.02 7.10 -4.55
C PHE A 73 12.57 5.84 -3.86
N PHE A 74 13.81 5.47 -4.19
CA PHE A 74 14.46 4.29 -3.60
C PHE A 74 14.66 4.45 -2.10
N THR A 75 15.05 5.65 -1.63
CA THR A 75 15.24 5.91 -0.20
C THR A 75 13.95 5.70 0.58
N LEU A 76 12.85 6.31 0.14
CA LEU A 76 11.54 6.21 0.79
C LEU A 76 11.05 4.76 0.85
N LEU A 77 11.05 4.07 -0.28
CA LEU A 77 10.49 2.72 -0.38
C LEU A 77 11.38 1.67 0.28
N HIS A 78 12.71 1.78 0.18
CA HIS A 78 13.59 0.86 0.90
C HIS A 78 13.41 0.99 2.42
N GLN A 79 13.33 2.22 2.94
CA GLN A 79 13.06 2.44 4.37
C GLN A 79 11.70 1.89 4.79
N THR A 80 10.68 2.03 3.95
CA THR A 80 9.35 1.48 4.23
C THR A 80 9.35 -0.04 4.22
N GLY A 81 9.98 -0.67 3.22
CA GLY A 81 10.18 -2.12 3.18
C GLY A 81 10.94 -2.63 4.40
N ALA A 82 12.03 -1.96 4.78
CA ALA A 82 12.83 -2.30 5.95
C ALA A 82 12.05 -2.22 7.27
N ARG A 83 11.04 -1.34 7.40
CA ARG A 83 10.19 -1.29 8.60
C ARG A 83 9.33 -2.55 8.77
N HIS A 84 8.97 -3.22 7.68
CA HIS A 84 8.12 -4.42 7.73
C HIS A 84 8.89 -5.65 8.23
N THR A 85 10.22 -5.65 8.25
CA THR A 85 11.02 -6.73 8.88
C THR A 85 10.78 -6.83 10.39
N LYS A 86 10.29 -5.74 11.00
CA LYS A 86 9.93 -5.70 12.43
C LYS A 86 8.60 -6.38 12.75
N ILE A 87 7.83 -6.78 11.73
CA ILE A 87 6.53 -7.44 11.89
C ILE A 87 6.78 -8.96 11.92
N PRO A 88 6.53 -9.65 13.05
CA PRO A 88 6.80 -11.08 13.17
C PRO A 88 5.99 -11.89 12.15
N GLY A 89 6.67 -12.76 11.41
CA GLY A 89 6.05 -13.66 10.42
C GLY A 89 5.58 -12.98 9.13
N PHE A 90 5.93 -11.71 8.93
CA PHE A 90 5.67 -11.02 7.67
C PHE A 90 6.48 -11.65 6.53
N GLN A 91 5.83 -11.87 5.38
CA GLN A 91 6.45 -12.43 4.19
C GLN A 91 6.31 -11.43 3.03
N THR A 92 7.30 -11.37 2.16
CA THR A 92 7.35 -10.36 1.07
C THR A 92 6.18 -10.50 0.09
N GLU A 93 5.60 -11.70 -0.03
CA GLU A 93 4.40 -11.98 -0.83
C GLU A 93 3.19 -11.16 -0.38
N PHE A 94 3.14 -10.72 0.89
CA PHE A 94 2.05 -9.88 1.41
C PHE A 94 2.05 -8.48 0.81
N PHE A 95 3.21 -7.95 0.39
CA PHE A 95 3.23 -6.66 -0.33
C PHE A 95 2.41 -6.73 -1.61
N PHE A 96 2.50 -7.84 -2.36
CA PHE A 96 1.79 -7.97 -3.63
C PHE A 96 0.27 -8.06 -3.51
N LYS A 97 -0.25 -8.30 -2.29
CA LYS A 97 -1.68 -8.43 -2.02
C LYS A 97 -2.43 -7.11 -2.19
N ILE A 98 -1.77 -5.97 -2.08
CA ILE A 98 -2.41 -4.66 -2.29
C ILE A 98 -2.59 -4.30 -3.78
N ARG A 99 -1.92 -5.01 -4.69
CA ARG A 99 -1.90 -4.67 -6.12
C ARG A 99 -3.31 -4.60 -6.71
N THR A 100 -4.11 -5.65 -6.53
CA THR A 100 -5.47 -5.72 -7.10
C THR A 100 -6.39 -4.67 -6.47
N PRO A 101 -6.53 -4.59 -5.12
CA PRO A 101 -7.34 -3.55 -4.50
C PRO A 101 -6.95 -2.12 -4.91
N PHE A 102 -5.66 -1.85 -5.09
CA PHE A 102 -5.19 -0.55 -5.57
C PHE A 102 -5.65 -0.24 -7.00
N LEU A 103 -5.45 -1.15 -7.94
CA LEU A 103 -5.85 -0.94 -9.34
C LEU A 103 -7.37 -0.80 -9.48
N GLU A 104 -8.13 -1.58 -8.73
CA GLU A 104 -9.59 -1.47 -8.69
C GLU A 104 -10.04 -0.12 -8.11
N ALA A 105 -9.42 0.33 -7.02
CA ALA A 105 -9.71 1.64 -6.45
C ALA A 105 -9.42 2.76 -7.46
N VAL A 106 -8.26 2.74 -8.13
CA VAL A 106 -7.92 3.74 -9.15
C VAL A 106 -8.94 3.74 -10.30
N LYS A 107 -9.32 2.55 -10.78
CA LYS A 107 -10.32 2.42 -11.85
C LYS A 107 -11.69 2.95 -11.44
N LEU A 108 -12.12 2.68 -10.21
CA LEU A 108 -13.38 3.20 -9.66
C LEU A 108 -13.34 4.72 -9.50
N THR A 109 -12.24 5.27 -8.98
CA THR A 109 -12.05 6.72 -8.77
C THR A 109 -12.03 7.48 -10.09
N LEU A 110 -11.39 6.95 -11.13
CA LEU A 110 -11.29 7.61 -12.43
C LEU A 110 -12.52 7.38 -13.32
N GLY A 111 -13.29 6.31 -13.10
CA GLY A 111 -14.52 6.01 -13.83
C GLY A 111 -14.31 6.08 -15.34
N ASP A 112 -15.12 6.90 -16.02
CA ASP A 112 -15.07 7.07 -17.48
C ASP A 112 -13.76 7.69 -17.99
N ALA A 113 -12.97 8.33 -17.12
CA ALA A 113 -11.65 8.87 -17.48
C ALA A 113 -10.56 7.78 -17.51
N TYR A 114 -10.85 6.57 -17.00
CA TYR A 114 -9.89 5.46 -16.97
C TYR A 114 -9.72 4.85 -18.37
N THR A 115 -8.56 5.11 -18.99
CA THR A 115 -8.22 4.61 -20.33
C THR A 115 -7.29 3.39 -20.29
N GLU A 116 -7.19 2.65 -21.38
CA GLU A 116 -6.24 1.52 -21.51
C GLU A 116 -4.78 1.96 -21.30
N ASN A 117 -4.42 3.17 -21.76
CA ASN A 117 -3.08 3.70 -21.54
C ASN A 117 -2.81 3.99 -20.05
N MET A 118 -3.81 4.54 -19.35
CA MET A 118 -3.73 4.74 -17.90
C MET A 118 -3.61 3.40 -17.17
N ASP A 119 -4.37 2.39 -17.58
CA ASP A 119 -4.30 1.05 -17.00
C ASP A 119 -2.87 0.49 -17.04
N ASN A 120 -2.22 0.54 -18.19
CA ASN A 120 -0.83 0.11 -18.33
C ASN A 120 0.13 0.93 -17.44
N ILE A 121 -0.05 2.25 -17.34
CA ILE A 121 0.78 3.11 -16.50
C ILE A 121 0.63 2.74 -15.02
N TYR A 122 -0.61 2.60 -14.52
CA TYR A 122 -0.87 2.27 -13.12
C TYR A 122 -0.35 0.88 -12.77
N GLN A 123 -0.50 -0.11 -13.67
CA GLN A 123 0.07 -1.44 -13.48
C GLN A 123 1.59 -1.41 -13.35
N LEU A 124 2.29 -0.74 -14.27
CA LEU A 124 3.75 -0.63 -14.21
C LEU A 124 4.23 0.11 -12.94
N THR A 125 3.50 1.16 -12.56
CA THR A 125 3.84 2.00 -11.41
C THR A 125 3.71 1.23 -10.11
N ILE A 126 2.57 0.57 -9.88
CA ILE A 126 2.38 -0.22 -8.65
C ILE A 126 3.36 -1.39 -8.60
N ASP A 127 3.63 -2.05 -9.72
CA ASP A 127 4.59 -3.15 -9.78
C ASP A 127 6.02 -2.69 -9.43
N LEU A 128 6.42 -1.50 -9.87
CA LEU A 128 7.71 -0.91 -9.50
C LEU A 128 7.79 -0.59 -8.00
N ILE A 129 6.75 0.02 -7.44
CA ILE A 129 6.69 0.37 -6.01
C ILE A 129 6.80 -0.90 -5.16
N LEU A 130 6.01 -1.92 -5.47
CA LEU A 130 5.97 -3.18 -4.71
C LEU A 130 7.30 -3.94 -4.78
N LYS A 131 7.92 -4.02 -5.96
CA LYS A 131 9.26 -4.62 -6.11
C LYS A 131 10.29 -3.87 -5.27
N THR A 132 10.22 -2.55 -5.25
CA THR A 132 11.17 -1.72 -4.48
C THR A 132 10.98 -1.89 -2.97
N LEU A 133 9.74 -2.03 -2.48
CA LEU A 133 9.45 -2.37 -1.08
C LEU A 133 10.07 -3.72 -0.70
N VAL A 134 9.90 -4.74 -1.56
CA VAL A 134 10.48 -6.08 -1.36
C VAL A 134 12.01 -6.01 -1.31
N GLU A 135 12.64 -5.29 -2.25
CA GLU A 135 14.09 -5.09 -2.23
C GLU A 135 14.57 -4.45 -0.93
N GLY A 136 13.82 -3.46 -0.41
CA GLY A 136 14.11 -2.80 0.87
C GLY A 136 14.04 -3.75 2.06
N PHE A 137 12.99 -4.57 2.09
CA PHE A 137 12.81 -5.61 3.10
C PHE A 137 13.97 -6.60 3.09
N GLU A 138 14.29 -7.17 1.92
CA GLU A 138 15.36 -8.17 1.79
C GLU A 138 16.75 -7.62 2.13
N LYS A 139 17.04 -6.36 1.75
CA LYS A 139 18.30 -5.70 2.11
C LYS A 139 18.43 -5.59 3.62
N ALA A 140 17.38 -5.14 4.30
CA ALA A 140 17.38 -5.00 5.75
C ALA A 140 17.50 -6.35 6.49
N GLU A 141 16.84 -7.41 6.01
CA GLU A 141 17.01 -8.75 6.57
C GLU A 141 18.44 -9.27 6.41
N LYS A 142 19.04 -9.08 5.22
CA LYS A 142 20.44 -9.48 4.96
C LYS A 142 21.42 -8.73 5.85
N GLU A 143 21.21 -7.43 6.05
CA GLU A 143 22.04 -6.62 6.95
C GLU A 143 21.92 -7.07 8.42
N ALA A 144 20.70 -7.37 8.88
CA ALA A 144 20.45 -7.87 10.23
C ALA A 144 21.07 -9.27 10.45
N ALA A 145 21.06 -10.13 9.45
CA ALA A 145 21.67 -11.46 9.51
C ALA A 145 23.21 -11.43 9.53
N ASN A 146 23.82 -10.35 9.04
CA ASN A 146 25.27 -10.16 8.96
C ASN A 146 25.85 -9.30 10.11
N SER A 147 25.01 -8.83 11.04
CA SER A 147 25.38 -8.00 12.20
C SER A 147 25.50 -8.82 13.47
#